data_AF-A0A0F3RK40-F1
#
_entry.id   AF-A0A0F3RK40-F1
#
_cell.length_a   1.000
_cell.length_b   1.000
_cell.length_c   1.000
_cell.angle_alpha   90.00
_cell.angle_beta   90.00
_cell.angle_gamma   90.00
#
_symmetry.space_group_name_H-M   'P 1'
#
loop_
_entity.id
_entity.type
_entity.pdbx_description
1 polymer ?
#
loop_
_entity_poly.entity_id
_entity_poly.type
_entity_poly.pdbx_seq_one_letter_code
_entity_poly.pdbx_strand_id
1 'polypeptide(L)'
;MPALQKVSSLPVALAESRKYGGCFVAGLQNIHQLEAIYGAAECASMLDLFNSKFIFRVSDQVTAYKSALTLGEQEIIETQENLSYGSNTMRDG
;
A
#
# COMPACT_ATOMS: atom_id res chain seq x y z
N MET A 1 5.65 18.57 15.33
CA MET A 1 4.32 18.28 15.90
C MET A 1 4.44 17.10 16.85
N PRO A 2 3.81 17.12 18.03
CA PRO A 2 3.85 15.96 18.92
C PRO A 2 3.05 14.80 18.30
N ALA A 3 3.64 13.61 18.27
CA ALA A 3 2.95 12.39 17.88
C ALA A 3 1.99 11.93 18.99
N LEU A 4 0.90 11.27 18.60
CA LEU A 4 -0.05 10.73 19.57
C LEU A 4 0.63 9.63 20.40
N GLN A 5 0.47 9.65 21.72
CA GLN A 5 0.86 8.53 22.57
C GLN A 5 -0.11 7.35 22.38
N LYS A 6 0.19 6.17 22.96
CA LYS A 6 -0.68 5.00 22.85
C LYS A 6 -2.09 5.34 23.35
N VAL A 7 -3.05 5.40 22.43
CA VAL A 7 -4.48 5.45 22.75
C VAL A 7 -4.98 4.02 22.82
N SER A 8 -5.18 3.52 24.04
CA SER A 8 -5.57 2.12 24.31
C SER A 8 -6.93 1.75 23.73
N SER A 9 -7.85 2.70 23.60
CA SER A 9 -9.19 2.48 23.04
C SER A 9 -9.22 2.50 21.50
N LEU A 10 -8.13 2.93 20.84
CA LEU A 10 -8.12 3.13 19.39
C LEU A 10 -8.41 1.85 18.59
N PRO A 11 -7.81 0.68 18.91
CA PRO A 11 -8.10 -0.56 18.17
C PRO A 11 -9.57 -0.96 18.28
N VAL A 12 -10.15 -0.89 19.48
CA VAL A 12 -11.55 -1.21 19.74
C VAL A 12 -12.47 -0.23 19.01
N ALA A 13 -12.17 1.07 19.09
CA ALA A 13 -12.93 2.10 18.39
C ALA A 13 -12.91 1.89 16.87
N LEU A 14 -11.76 1.57 16.27
CA LEU A 14 -11.65 1.28 14.84
C LEU A 14 -12.46 0.04 14.43
N ALA A 15 -12.46 -1.01 15.27
CA ALA A 15 -13.17 -2.24 14.98
C ALA A 15 -14.69 -2.12 15.14
N GLU A 16 -15.16 -1.48 16.21
CA GLU A 16 -16.59 -1.43 16.55
C GLU A 16 -17.34 -0.32 15.83
N SER A 17 -16.68 0.82 15.58
CA SER A 17 -17.32 1.98 14.94
C SER A 17 -17.94 1.70 13.58
N ARG A 18 -17.43 0.71 12.83
CA ARG A 18 -18.04 0.27 11.57
C ARG A 18 -19.50 -0.14 11.73
N LYS A 19 -19.87 -0.74 12.88
CA LYS A 19 -21.25 -1.14 13.17
C LYS A 19 -22.19 0.05 13.31
N TYR A 20 -21.63 1.21 13.65
CA TYR A 20 -22.36 2.44 13.95
C TYR A 20 -22.17 3.53 12.88
N GLY A 21 -21.58 3.19 11.74
CA GLY A 21 -21.31 4.15 10.66
C GLY A 21 -20.19 5.15 10.96
N GLY A 22 -19.34 4.88 11.95
CA GLY A 22 -18.19 5.72 12.26
C GLY A 22 -17.13 5.67 11.15
N CYS A 23 -16.53 6.82 10.87
CA CYS A 23 -15.48 6.99 9.87
C CYS A 23 -14.24 7.61 10.54
N PHE A 24 -13.09 6.96 10.38
CA PHE A 24 -11.81 7.41 10.92
C PHE A 24 -10.85 7.76 9.79
N VAL A 25 -10.20 8.91 9.94
CA VAL A 25 -9.08 9.32 9.08
C VAL A 25 -7.85 9.44 9.97
N ALA A 26 -6.81 8.69 9.64
CA ALA A 26 -5.55 8.70 10.36
C ALA A 26 -4.42 9.04 9.39
N GLY A 27 -3.53 9.95 9.82
CA GLY A 27 -2.30 10.28 9.12
C GLY A 27 -1.11 9.63 9.82
N LEU A 28 -0.28 8.93 9.06
CA LEU A 28 0.92 8.25 9.55
C LEU A 28 2.13 8.76 8.75
N GLN A 29 3.21 9.11 9.44
CA GLN A 29 4.46 9.51 8.79
C GLN A 29 5.40 8.32 8.53
N ASN A 30 5.48 7.38 9.49
CA ASN A 30 6.14 6.10 9.27
C ASN A 30 5.35 4.98 9.93
N ILE A 31 5.51 3.75 9.43
CA ILE A 31 4.88 2.58 10.05
C ILE A 31 5.61 2.20 11.35
N HIS A 32 6.92 2.43 11.44
CA HIS A 32 7.74 2.06 12.60
C HIS A 32 7.33 2.72 13.91
N GLN A 33 6.90 3.98 13.90
CA GLN A 33 6.43 4.67 15.10
C GLN A 33 5.12 4.05 15.58
N LEU A 34 4.24 3.66 14.66
CA LEU A 34 3.00 2.99 15.01
C LEU A 34 3.29 1.61 15.62
N GLU A 35 4.23 0.85 15.05
CA GLU A 35 4.70 -0.43 15.60
C GLU A 35 5.39 -0.27 16.96
N ALA A 36 6.15 0.82 17.19
CA ALA A 36 6.77 1.07 18.47
C ALA A 36 5.76 1.34 19.59
N ILE A 37 4.59 1.92 19.24
CA ILE A 37 3.54 2.27 20.20
C ILE A 37 2.59 1.10 20.46
N TYR A 38 2.19 0.38 19.41
CA TYR A 38 1.15 -0.67 19.49
C TYR A 38 1.71 -2.09 19.38
N GLY A 39 2.93 -2.26 18.89
CA GLY A 39 3.49 -3.56 18.51
C GLY A 39 3.10 -3.95 17.08
N ALA A 40 3.91 -4.80 16.46
CA ALA A 40 3.76 -5.15 15.05
C ALA A 40 2.41 -5.81 14.72
N ALA A 41 1.93 -6.71 15.59
CA ALA A 41 0.67 -7.42 15.37
C ALA A 41 -0.56 -6.50 15.46
N GLU A 42 -0.69 -5.70 16.52
CA GLU A 42 -1.78 -4.72 16.64
C GLU A 42 -1.73 -3.70 15.50
N CYS A 43 -0.54 -3.25 15.12
CA CYS A 43 -0.34 -2.31 14.04
C CYS A 43 -0.84 -2.86 12.69
N ALA A 44 -0.53 -4.13 12.37
CA ALA A 44 -1.03 -4.79 11.16
C ALA A 44 -2.56 -4.86 11.17
N SER A 45 -3.16 -5.36 12.27
CA SER A 45 -4.62 -5.45 12.40
C SER A 45 -5.31 -4.09 12.29
N MET A 46 -4.74 -3.04 12.90
CA MET A 46 -5.28 -1.69 12.80
C MET A 46 -5.20 -1.14 11.38
N LEU A 47 -4.08 -1.34 10.69
CA LEU A 47 -3.92 -0.91 9.31
C LEU A 47 -4.96 -1.61 8.41
N ASP A 48 -5.25 -2.89 8.62
CA ASP A 48 -6.26 -3.63 7.86
C ASP A 48 -7.69 -3.08 8.04
N LEU A 49 -7.99 -2.48 9.19
CA LEU A 49 -9.29 -1.83 9.43
C LEU A 49 -9.51 -0.58 8.56
N PHE A 50 -8.44 0.02 8.02
CA PHE A 50 -8.55 1.13 7.05
C PHE A 50 -8.68 0.58 5.62
N ASN A 51 -9.91 0.57 5.10
CA ASN A 51 -10.20 0.11 3.72
C ASN A 51 -9.61 1.02 2.64
N SER A 52 -9.59 2.33 2.88
CA SER A 52 -9.06 3.30 1.94
C SER A 52 -7.70 3.75 2.42
N LYS A 53 -6.71 3.66 1.53
CA LYS A 53 -5.32 4.01 1.84
C LYS A 53 -4.82 4.99 0.79
N PHE A 54 -4.20 6.07 1.26
CA PHE A 54 -3.52 7.04 0.42
C PHE A 54 -2.03 6.97 0.74
N ILE A 55 -1.23 6.58 -0.25
CA ILE A 55 0.21 6.41 -0.10
C ILE A 55 0.86 7.57 -0.84
N PHE A 56 1.49 8.45 -0.07
CA PHE A 56 2.28 9.58 -0.60
C PHE A 56 3.75 9.18 -0.74
N ARG A 57 4.60 10.12 -1.10
CA ARG A 57 6.05 9.89 -1.19
C ARG A 57 6.57 9.29 0.12
N VAL A 58 7.16 8.10 0.03
CA VAL A 58 7.83 7.41 1.12
C VAL A 58 9.34 7.57 0.97
N SER A 59 10.04 7.87 2.07
CA SER A 59 11.50 8.04 2.08
C SER A 59 12.28 6.86 2.67
N ASP A 60 11.61 5.95 3.39
CA ASP A 60 12.25 4.78 4.01
C ASP A 60 11.87 3.46 3.32
N GLN A 61 12.84 2.53 3.29
CA GLN A 61 12.69 1.27 2.57
C GLN A 61 11.60 0.36 3.15
N VAL A 62 11.45 0.32 4.48
CA VAL A 62 10.50 -0.60 5.12
C VAL A 62 9.07 -0.17 4.86
N THR A 63 8.75 1.11 5.04
CA THR A 63 7.43 1.65 4.72
C THR A 63 7.17 1.53 3.23
N ALA A 64 8.17 1.72 2.36
CA ALA A 64 8.03 1.56 0.91
C ALA A 64 7.68 0.12 0.54
N TYR A 65 8.38 -0.87 1.11
CA TYR A 65 8.11 -2.28 0.87
C TYR A 65 6.70 -2.68 1.35
N LYS A 66 6.31 -2.29 2.57
CA LYS A 66 4.96 -2.55 3.08
C LYS A 66 3.88 -1.87 2.25
N SER A 67 4.14 -0.66 1.77
CA SER A 67 3.26 0.08 0.87
C SER A 67 3.08 -0.63 -0.46
N ALA A 68 4.16 -1.15 -1.06
CA ALA A 68 4.11 -1.93 -2.29
C ALA A 68 3.26 -3.21 -2.11
N LEU A 69 3.51 -3.99 -1.05
CA LEU A 69 2.69 -5.16 -0.73
C LEU A 69 1.22 -4.81 -0.53
N THR A 70 0.94 -3.65 0.07
CA THR A 70 -0.43 -3.18 0.30
C THR A 70 -1.15 -2.78 -0.98
N LEU A 71 -0.43 -2.21 -1.95
CA LEU A 71 -0.97 -1.89 -3.28
C LEU A 71 -1.23 -3.15 -4.11
N GLY A 72 -0.47 -4.21 -3.84
CA GLY A 72 -0.55 -5.48 -4.54
C GLY A 72 0.29 -5.50 -5.81
N GLU A 73 0.17 -6.60 -6.54
CA GLU A 73 0.89 -6.84 -7.79
C GLU A 73 -0.12 -6.96 -8.94
N GLN A 74 0.31 -6.57 -10.13
CA GLN A 74 -0.47 -6.72 -11.34
C GLN A 74 0.35 -7.52 -12.36
N GLU A 75 -0.22 -8.61 -12.86
CA GLU A 75 0.34 -9.35 -13.99
C GLU A 75 -0.06 -8.67 -15.30
N ILE A 76 0.93 -8.38 -16.15
CA ILE A 76 0.73 -7.75 -17.45
C ILE A 76 1.35 -8.66 -18.51
N ILE A 77 0.56 -9.06 -19.50
CA ILE A 77 1.02 -9.83 -20.65
C ILE A 77 1.39 -8.86 -21.75
N GLU A 78 2.69 -8.68 -21.99
CA GLU A 78 3.20 -7.87 -23.10
C GLU A 78 3.56 -8.78 -24.27
N THR A 79 2.85 -8.65 -25.39
CA THR A 79 3.21 -9.32 -26.66
C THR A 79 4.25 -8.48 -27.39
N GLN A 80 5.53 -8.90 -27.35
CA GLN A 80 6.55 -8.34 -28.22
C GLN A 80 6.47 -8.97 -29.61
N GLU A 81 5.78 -8.31 -30.54
CA GLU A 81 5.94 -8.62 -31.96
C GLU A 81 7.22 -7.97 -32.49
N ASN A 82 8.28 -8.78 -32.62
CA ASN A 82 9.42 -8.41 -33.44
C ASN A 82 8.99 -8.44 -34.92
N LEU A 83 8.58 -7.29 -35.46
CA LEU A 83 8.45 -7.08 -36.91
C LEU A 83 9.85 -7.12 -37.53
N SER A 84 10.32 -8.34 -37.81
CA SER A 84 11.42 -8.54 -38.76
C SER A 84 10.87 -8.26 -40.15
N TYR A 85 10.88 -6.99 -40.57
CA TYR A 85 10.89 -6.64 -41.98
C TYR A 85 12.24 -7.08 -42.56
N GLY A 86 12.43 -8.40 -42.69
CA GLY A 86 13.46 -8.97 -43.52
C GLY A 86 13.20 -8.47 -44.94
N SER A 87 14.04 -7.52 -45.37
CA SER A 87 14.13 -6.94 -46.70
C SER A 87 13.50 -7.80 -47.79
N ASN A 88 12.25 -7.52 -48.16
CA ASN A 88 11.70 -8.05 -49.39
C ASN A 88 12.31 -7.27 -50.55
N THR A 89 13.35 -7.84 -51.15
CA THR A 89 13.79 -7.50 -52.51
C THR A 89 14.01 -8.80 -53.30
N MET A 90 13.02 -9.69 -53.33
CA MET A 90 12.94 -10.64 -54.46
C MET A 90 12.36 -9.86 -55.64
N ARG A 91 13.27 -9.42 -56.52
CA ARG A 91 12.95 -8.87 -57.84
C ARG A 91 12.30 -9.95 -58.68
N ASP A 92 11.20 -9.57 -59.34
CA ASP A 92 10.70 -10.25 -60.53
C ASP A 92 11.81 -10.27 -61.59
N GLY A 93 12.11 -11.46 -62.12
CA GLY A 93 13.14 -11.73 -63.13
C GLY A 93 13.19 -13.21 -63.49
#